data_AF-A0A7W1NXM5-F1
#
_entry.id   AF-A0A7W1NXM5-F1
#
_cell.length_a   1.000
_cell.length_b   1.000
_cell.length_c   1.000
_cell.angle_alpha   90.00
_cell.angle_beta   90.00
_cell.angle_gamma   90.00
#
_symmetry.space_group_name_H-M   'P 1'
#
loop_
_entity.id
_entity.type
_entity.pdbx_description
1 polymer ?
#
loop_
_entity_poly.entity_id
_entity_poly.type
_entity_poly.pdbx_seq_one_letter_code
_entity_poly.pdbx_strand_id
1 'polypeptide(L)' 'MSNPDLSPDSEAQADWEKLPKNSPSRHALPPMTGGGNMLWLWVILLIMAILIIFGLLQGRMG' A
#
# COMPACT_ATOMS: atom_id res chain seq x y z
N MET A 1 -15.36 -40.94 14.58
CA MET A 1 -14.84 -39.85 15.44
C MET A 1 -15.41 -38.55 14.90
N SER A 2 -16.37 -37.95 15.60
CA SER A 2 -16.87 -36.62 15.27
C SER A 2 -15.80 -35.59 15.65
N ASN A 3 -15.43 -34.71 14.73
CA ASN A 3 -14.51 -33.62 15.04
C ASN A 3 -15.14 -32.74 16.13
N PRO A 4 -14.39 -32.38 17.19
CA PRO A 4 -14.91 -31.47 18.20
C PRO A 4 -15.26 -30.15 17.52
N ASP A 5 -16.41 -29.59 17.89
CA ASP A 5 -16.83 -28.28 17.43
C ASP A 5 -15.81 -27.24 17.91
N LEU A 6 -15.13 -26.61 16.96
CA LEU A 6 -14.10 -25.58 17.19
C LEU A 6 -14.69 -24.16 17.10
N SER A 7 -16.02 -24.04 17.15
CA SER A 7 -16.68 -22.74 17.16
C SER A 7 -16.14 -21.91 18.34
N PRO A 8 -15.71 -20.65 18.10
CA PRO A 8 -15.24 -19.79 19.16
C PRO A 8 -16.32 -19.64 20.23
N ASP A 9 -15.92 -19.77 21.49
CA ASP A 9 -16.80 -19.49 22.61
C ASP A 9 -17.28 -18.04 22.54
N SER A 10 -18.61 -17.87 22.44
CA SER A 10 -19.27 -16.57 22.32
C SER A 10 -18.97 -15.65 23.50
N GLU A 11 -18.79 -16.21 24.70
CA GLU A 11 -18.50 -15.43 25.90
C GLU A 11 -17.06 -14.91 25.87
N ALA A 12 -16.11 -15.78 25.54
CA ALA A 12 -14.71 -15.40 25.34
C ALA A 12 -14.55 -14.35 24.23
N GLN A 13 -15.35 -14.43 23.17
CA GLN A 13 -15.34 -13.44 22.09
C GLN A 13 -15.88 -12.08 22.54
N ALA A 14 -16.98 -12.06 23.31
CA ALA A 14 -17.55 -10.84 23.88
C ALA A 14 -16.59 -10.15 24.86
N ASP A 15 -15.82 -10.92 25.63
CA ASP A 15 -14.82 -10.38 26.55
C ASP A 15 -13.56 -9.89 25.82
N TRP A 16 -13.14 -10.59 24.76
CA TRP A 16 -12.04 -10.14 23.91
C TRP A 16 -12.33 -8.78 23.27
N GLU A 17 -13.58 -8.52 22.89
CA GLU A 17 -13.98 -7.24 22.30
C GLU A 17 -13.93 -6.06 23.26
N LYS A 18 -14.08 -6.31 24.57
CA LYS A 18 -14.00 -5.28 25.63
C LYS A 18 -12.56 -4.87 25.95
N LEU A 19 -11.57 -5.69 25.57
CA LEU A 19 -10.17 -5.39 25.84
C LEU A 19 -9.70 -4.18 25.01
N PRO A 20 -8.80 -3.35 25.55
CA PRO A 20 -8.24 -2.22 24.82
C PRO A 20 -7.47 -2.74 23.62
N LYS A 21 -8.00 -2.48 22.42
CA LYS A 21 -7.36 -2.85 21.17
C LYS A 21 -6.14 -1.94 20.96
N ASN A 22 -4.95 -2.53 20.86
CA ASN A 22 -3.77 -1.82 20.40
C ASN A 22 -4.02 -1.36 18.96
N SER A 23 -4.41 -0.10 18.77
CA SER A 23 -4.42 0.51 17.45
C SER A 23 -3.01 1.04 17.20
N PRO A 24 -2.28 0.54 16.18
CA PRO A 24 -0.95 1.02 15.88
C PRO A 24 -1.03 2.52 15.56
N SER A 25 -0.18 3.31 16.21
CA SER A 25 -0.07 4.73 15.91
C SER A 25 0.35 4.93 14.45
N ARG A 26 0.02 6.08 13.84
CA ARG A 26 0.49 6.40 12.47
C ARG A 26 2.01 6.31 12.31
N HIS A 27 2.77 6.45 13.40
CA HIS A 27 4.23 6.30 13.41
C HIS A 27 4.70 4.83 13.48
N ALA A 28 3.85 3.91 13.92
CA ALA A 28 4.13 2.47 13.96
C ALA A 28 3.70 1.76 12.66
N LEU A 29 2.98 2.45 11.78
CA LEU A 29 2.68 1.93 10.45
C LEU A 29 3.96 1.94 9.59
N PRO A 30 4.27 0.84 8.89
CA PRO A 30 5.34 0.88 7.90
C PRO A 30 5.00 1.95 6.85
N PRO A 31 5.99 2.64 6.27
CA PRO A 31 5.75 3.65 5.24
C PRO A 31 5.01 3.00 4.06
N MET A 32 3.69 3.21 3.99
CA MET A 32 2.82 2.62 2.96
C MET A 32 3.22 3.10 1.56
N THR A 33 3.70 4.33 1.48
CA THR A 33 4.37 4.87 0.32
C THR A 33 5.85 4.72 0.59
N GLY A 34 6.51 3.74 -0.03
CA GLY A 34 7.96 3.55 0.09
C GLY A 34 8.65 4.92 -0.01
N GLY A 35 9.63 5.17 0.85
CA GLY A 35 10.35 6.45 1.00
C GLY A 35 11.17 6.88 -0.22
N GLY A 36 10.69 6.61 -1.44
CA GLY A 36 11.18 7.20 -2.66
C GLY A 36 10.79 8.66 -2.68
N ASN A 37 11.81 9.51 -2.62
CA ASN A 37 11.69 10.96 -2.77
C ASN A 37 10.70 11.29 -3.88
N MET A 38 9.57 11.93 -3.53
CA MET A 38 8.52 12.34 -4.48
C MET A 38 9.10 13.11 -5.68
N LEU A 39 10.22 13.82 -5.47
CA LEU A 39 11.02 14.48 -6.50
C LEU A 39 11.51 13.55 -7.62
N TRP A 40 11.87 12.30 -7.30
CA TRP A 40 12.30 11.32 -8.30
C TRP A 40 11.11 10.92 -9.18
N LEU A 41 9.90 10.76 -8.64
CA LEU A 41 8.73 10.50 -9.50
C LEU A 41 8.52 11.62 -10.54
N TRP A 42 8.70 12.89 -10.14
CA TRP A 42 8.64 14.02 -11.07
C TRP A 42 9.73 14.01 -12.13
N VAL A 43 10.96 13.60 -11.77
CA VAL A 43 12.06 13.49 -12.73
C VAL A 43 11.83 12.33 -13.72
N ILE A 44 11.30 11.17 -13.29
CA ILE A 44 10.87 10.09 -14.21
C ILE A 44 9.88 10.63 -15.24
N LEU A 45 8.85 11.33 -14.76
CA LEU A 45 7.77 11.83 -15.60
C LEU A 45 8.28 12.86 -16.62
N LEU A 46 9.19 13.74 -16.20
CA LEU A 46 9.83 14.72 -17.08
C LEU A 46 10.63 14.03 -18.20
N ILE A 47 11.48 13.06 -17.85
CA ILE A 47 12.29 12.32 -18.83
C ILE A 47 11.39 11.59 -19.83
N MET A 48 10.35 10.91 -19.34
CA MET A 48 9.36 10.25 -20.18
C MET A 48 8.70 11.21 -21.17
N ALA A 49 8.26 12.39 -20.72
CA ALA A 49 7.65 13.40 -21.58
C ALA A 49 8.62 13.88 -22.67
N ILE A 50 9.89 14.13 -22.33
CA ILE A 50 10.92 14.55 -23.29
C ILE A 50 11.15 13.48 -24.36
N LEU A 51 11.27 12.21 -23.97
CA LEU A 51 11.47 11.11 -24.90
C LEU A 51 10.29 10.93 -25.85
N ILE A 52 9.06 11.06 -25.36
CA ILE A 52 7.86 11.00 -26.20
C ILE A 52 7.85 12.14 -27.22
N ILE A 53 8.10 13.38 -26.79
CA ILE A 53 8.14 14.54 -27.68
C ILE A 53 9.24 14.36 -28.73
N PHE A 54 10.43 13.92 -28.32
CA PHE A 54 11.54 13.68 -29.23
C PHE A 54 11.21 12.57 -30.24
N GLY A 55 10.63 11.46 -29.78
CA GLY A 55 10.18 10.37 -30.65
C GLY A 55 9.10 10.82 -31.65
N LEU A 56 8.15 11.67 -31.23
CA LEU A 56 7.13 12.24 -32.11
C LEU A 56 7.72 13.20 -33.15
N LEU A 57 8.75 13.97 -32.78
CA LEU A 57 9.46 14.86 -33.71
C LEU A 57 10.25 14.06 -34.75
N GLN A 58 10.96 13.00 -34.33
CA GLN A 58 11.69 12.11 -35.22
C GLN A 58 10.77 11.34 -36.17
N GLY A 59 9.66 10.80 -35.65
CA GLY A 59 8.66 10.08 -36.44
C GLY A 59 7.87 10.94 -37.43
N ARG A 60 7.91 12.27 -37.29
CA ARG A 60 7.27 13.23 -38.22
C ARG A 60 8.23 13.73 -39.31
N MET A 61 9.53 13.58 -39.12
CA MET A 61 10.57 13.99 -40.09
C MET A 61 11.11 12.83 -40.94
N GLY A 62 10.73 11.59 -40.64
CA GLY A 62 11.05 10.38 -41.41
C GLY A 62 9.99 10.02 -42.44
#